data_AF-A0A7S2U7Q9-F1
#
_entry.id   AF-A0A7S2U7Q9-F1
#
_cell.length_a   1.000
_cell.length_b   1.000
_cell.length_c   1.000
_cell.angle_alpha   90.00
_cell.angle_beta   90.00
_cell.angle_gamma   90.00
#
_symmetry.space_group_name_H-M   'P 1'
#
loop_
_entity.id
_entity.type
_entity.pdbx_description
1 polymer ?
#
loop_
_entity_poly.entity_id
_entity_poly.type
_entity_poly.pdbx_seq_one_letter_code
_entity_poly.pdbx_strand_id
1 'polypeptide(L)'
;TDFHDSDRRQLLGKALATTVGVFTSSPVLPALASPSKSRTEGYSVQHSEKEWESLLSAQQYNILRRGGTERQRSSILDDEERVGTFVCAGCSTPLFASAAKFKSGTGWPSFASALLDNGAVEVLDGAEVRCNTCGGHLGDVFNDGWRFVGTPAFKTGKRFCIDGAALVFKPESGGKDVVGDRLPPNKVINYEPAAYRERPAT
;
A
#
# COMPACT_ATOMS: atom_id res chain seq x y z
N THR A 1 0.71 -6.51 -71.38
CA THR A 1 1.29 -7.39 -72.41
C THR A 1 2.80 -7.27 -72.33
N ASP A 2 3.44 -8.43 -72.18
CA ASP A 2 4.85 -8.78 -72.45
C ASP A 2 5.98 -7.99 -71.76
N PHE A 3 6.83 -8.64 -70.95
CA PHE A 3 7.89 -9.61 -71.29
C PHE A 3 8.98 -9.03 -72.18
N HIS A 4 10.12 -8.67 -71.59
CA HIS A 4 11.48 -9.16 -71.91
C HIS A 4 12.47 -8.29 -71.11
N ASP A 5 13.34 -8.81 -70.25
CA ASP A 5 14.38 -9.85 -70.39
C ASP A 5 15.77 -9.19 -70.42
N SER A 6 16.63 -9.78 -69.59
CA SER A 6 18.07 -9.95 -69.74
C SER A 6 19.04 -8.76 -69.74
N ASP A 7 19.76 -8.68 -68.62
CA ASP A 7 21.17 -9.10 -68.53
C ASP A 7 22.22 -8.24 -69.24
N ARG A 8 23.07 -7.55 -68.45
CA ARG A 8 24.53 -7.78 -68.47
C ARG A 8 25.29 -6.86 -67.50
N ARG A 9 25.85 -7.53 -66.49
CA ARG A 9 27.14 -7.36 -65.80
C ARG A 9 28.02 -6.14 -66.13
N GLN A 10 28.61 -5.60 -65.04
CA GLN A 10 29.94 -4.98 -64.85
C GLN A 10 29.77 -3.67 -64.04
N LEU A 11 30.47 -3.34 -62.95
CA LEU A 11 31.72 -3.77 -62.32
C LEU A 11 31.74 -3.33 -60.83
N LEU A 12 32.43 -4.14 -60.02
CA LEU A 12 33.24 -3.84 -58.83
C LEU A 12 33.17 -2.46 -58.15
N GLY A 13 32.98 -2.46 -56.83
CA GLY A 13 33.38 -1.36 -55.94
C GLY A 13 33.11 -1.65 -54.46
N LYS A 14 34.06 -2.31 -53.78
CA LYS A 14 34.06 -2.53 -52.33
C LYS A 14 34.32 -1.21 -51.59
N ALA A 15 33.55 -0.91 -50.55
CA ALA A 15 34.03 -0.20 -49.36
C ALA A 15 33.02 -0.35 -48.20
N LEU A 16 33.31 -1.25 -47.25
CA LEU A 16 32.73 -1.20 -45.91
C LEU A 16 33.36 -0.01 -45.18
N ALA A 17 32.56 0.99 -44.82
CA ALA A 17 32.96 2.03 -43.88
C ALA A 17 32.34 1.69 -42.52
N THR A 18 33.10 1.04 -41.65
CA THR A 18 32.77 0.84 -40.23
C THR A 18 33.10 2.12 -39.47
N THR A 19 32.09 2.96 -39.21
CA THR A 19 32.21 4.09 -38.29
C THR A 19 32.03 3.59 -36.86
N VAL A 20 33.11 3.56 -36.09
CA VAL A 20 33.07 3.34 -34.63
C VAL A 20 32.57 4.63 -33.99
N GLY A 21 31.29 4.68 -33.61
CA GLY A 21 30.71 5.76 -32.83
C GLY A 21 31.16 5.68 -31.37
N VAL A 22 31.92 6.66 -30.92
CA VAL A 22 32.28 6.82 -29.50
C VAL A 22 31.08 7.42 -28.77
N PHE A 23 30.34 6.59 -28.04
CA PHE A 23 29.29 7.05 -27.13
C PHE A 23 29.95 7.58 -25.85
N THR A 24 30.02 8.89 -25.69
CA THR A 24 30.40 9.51 -24.41
C THR A 24 29.22 9.39 -23.45
N SER A 25 29.32 8.46 -22.51
CA SER A 25 28.32 8.27 -21.46
C SER A 25 28.30 9.48 -20.52
N SER A 26 27.27 10.31 -20.61
CA SER A 26 26.97 11.30 -19.56
C SER A 26 26.60 10.54 -18.28
N PRO A 27 27.17 10.89 -17.12
CA PRO A 27 26.78 10.26 -15.87
C PRO A 27 25.34 10.67 -15.55
N VAL A 28 24.45 9.67 -15.52
CA VAL A 28 23.09 9.84 -15.01
C VAL A 28 23.22 10.05 -13.50
N LEU A 29 22.98 11.28 -13.05
CA LEU A 29 22.89 11.56 -11.61
C LEU A 29 21.71 10.75 -11.05
N PRO A 30 21.88 10.01 -9.94
CA PRO A 30 20.76 9.36 -9.30
C PRO A 30 19.77 10.42 -8.82
N ALA A 31 18.50 10.28 -9.24
CA ALA A 31 17.42 11.08 -8.71
C ALA A 31 17.37 10.85 -7.20
N LEU A 32 17.68 11.89 -6.42
CA LEU A 32 17.54 11.86 -4.97
C LEU A 32 16.07 11.57 -4.65
N ALA A 33 15.82 10.44 -4.01
CA ALA A 33 14.50 10.10 -3.49
C ALA A 33 14.03 11.24 -2.58
N SER A 34 12.82 11.76 -2.80
CA SER A 34 12.23 12.73 -1.88
C SER A 34 12.10 12.09 -0.49
N PRO A 35 12.47 12.79 0.58
CA PRO A 35 12.27 12.27 1.92
C PRO A 35 10.77 12.09 2.14
N SER A 36 10.32 10.84 2.23
CA SER A 36 8.99 10.52 2.75
C SER A 36 8.83 11.26 4.07
N LYS A 37 7.76 12.04 4.24
CA LYS A 37 7.48 12.80 5.48
C LYS A 37 7.78 11.90 6.69
N SER A 38 8.55 12.41 7.65
CA SER A 38 8.82 11.74 8.93
C SER A 38 7.51 11.19 9.52
N ARG A 39 7.50 9.94 9.98
CA ARG A 39 6.34 9.32 10.63
C ARG A 39 6.26 9.68 12.12
N THR A 40 7.20 10.46 12.63
CA THR A 40 7.39 10.70 14.07
C THR A 40 7.17 12.17 14.44
N GLU A 41 7.48 13.09 13.54
CA GLU A 41 7.40 14.53 13.81
C GLU A 41 6.08 15.14 13.33
N GLY A 42 5.58 16.14 14.06
CA GLY A 42 4.40 16.94 13.67
C GLY A 42 3.04 16.32 14.00
N TYR A 43 3.03 15.11 14.57
CA TYR A 43 1.80 14.42 15.02
C TYR A 43 1.56 14.65 16.53
N SER A 44 0.30 14.55 16.98
CA SER A 44 -0.07 14.84 18.38
C SER A 44 0.29 13.73 19.36
N VAL A 45 0.28 12.47 18.89
CA VAL A 45 0.78 11.32 19.64
C VAL A 45 2.18 10.99 19.12
N GLN A 46 3.17 11.17 19.99
CA GLN A 46 4.57 10.89 19.69
C GLN A 46 5.16 9.97 20.75
N HIS A 47 6.00 9.05 20.27
CA HIS A 47 6.85 8.19 21.06
C HIS A 47 8.18 8.05 20.32
N SER A 48 9.24 7.73 21.06
CA SER A 48 10.49 7.29 20.46
C SER A 48 10.31 5.95 19.74
N GLU A 49 11.17 5.63 18.78
CA GLU A 49 11.09 4.36 18.05
C GLU A 49 11.18 3.14 19.01
N LYS A 50 12.00 3.22 20.06
CA LYS A 50 12.11 2.17 21.09
C LYS A 50 10.82 1.98 21.89
N GLU A 51 10.13 3.06 22.21
CA GLU A 51 8.82 2.99 22.87
C GLU A 51 7.78 2.38 21.93
N TRP A 52 7.76 2.78 20.66
CA TRP A 52 6.89 2.17 19.66
C TRP A 52 7.15 0.67 19.49
N GLU A 53 8.40 0.23 19.44
CA GLU A 53 8.77 -1.19 19.40
C GLU A 53 8.29 -1.96 20.64
N SER A 54 8.16 -1.29 21.78
CA SER A 54 7.68 -1.90 23.03
C SER A 54 6.15 -1.92 23.13
N LEU A 55 5.47 -0.94 22.53
CA LEU A 55 4.00 -0.81 22.56
C LEU A 55 3.30 -1.65 21.50
N LEU A 56 3.97 -1.93 20.39
CA LEU A 56 3.41 -2.57 19.21
C LEU A 56 3.91 -4.01 19.06
N SER A 57 3.10 -4.86 18.44
CA SER A 57 3.62 -6.12 17.91
C SER A 57 4.62 -5.85 16.77
N ALA A 58 5.50 -6.81 16.48
CA ALA A 58 6.47 -6.66 15.40
C ALA A 58 5.81 -6.33 14.04
N GLN A 59 4.64 -6.92 13.78
CA GLN A 59 3.87 -6.64 12.57
C GLN A 59 3.32 -5.22 12.55
N GLN A 60 2.67 -4.80 13.65
CA GLN A 60 2.15 -3.45 13.83
C GLN A 60 3.24 -2.40 13.67
N TYR A 61 4.39 -2.62 14.32
CA TYR A 61 5.54 -1.72 14.21
C TYR A 61 6.04 -1.63 12.76
N ASN A 62 6.24 -2.77 12.10
CA ASN A 62 6.70 -2.79 10.71
C ASN A 62 5.75 -2.02 9.78
N ILE A 63 4.44 -2.16 9.97
CA ILE A 63 3.45 -1.47 9.13
C ILE A 63 3.39 0.00 9.53
N LEU A 64 2.98 0.32 10.76
CA LEU A 64 2.73 1.68 11.22
C LEU A 64 3.97 2.57 11.16
N ARG A 65 5.15 2.04 11.51
CA ARG A 65 6.37 2.84 11.69
C ARG A 65 7.34 2.72 10.51
N ARG A 66 7.47 1.52 9.92
CA ARG A 66 8.40 1.27 8.81
C ARG A 66 7.74 1.33 7.41
N GLY A 67 6.44 1.61 7.32
CA GLY A 67 5.73 1.65 6.03
C GLY A 67 5.73 0.29 5.33
N GLY A 68 5.71 -0.79 6.11
CA GLY A 68 5.51 -2.13 5.61
C GLY A 68 4.06 -2.38 5.23
N THR A 69 3.82 -3.45 4.48
CA THR A 69 2.48 -3.92 4.10
C THR A 69 2.36 -5.38 4.55
N GLU A 70 1.23 -5.74 5.15
CA GLU A 70 0.96 -7.13 5.50
C GLU A 70 0.71 -7.97 4.26
N ARG A 71 0.80 -9.29 4.39
CA ARG A 71 0.51 -10.19 3.28
C ARG A 71 -1.01 -10.20 3.01
N GLN A 72 -1.37 -10.33 1.74
CA GLN A 72 -2.75 -10.53 1.33
C GLN A 72 -3.42 -11.68 2.14
N ARG A 73 -4.63 -11.41 2.66
CA ARG A 73 -5.48 -12.32 3.46
C ARG A 73 -4.89 -12.75 4.81
N SER A 74 -3.85 -12.05 5.32
CA SER A 74 -3.26 -12.40 6.61
C SER A 74 -4.04 -11.87 7.81
N SER A 75 -4.76 -10.76 7.68
CA SER A 75 -5.53 -10.20 8.80
C SER A 75 -6.92 -10.82 8.94
N ILE A 76 -7.29 -11.15 10.17
CA ILE A 76 -8.67 -11.49 10.56
C ILE A 76 -9.68 -10.38 10.21
N LEU A 77 -9.25 -9.12 10.14
CA LEU A 77 -10.14 -7.98 9.90
C LEU A 77 -10.58 -7.84 8.44
N ASP A 78 -9.94 -8.53 7.49
CA ASP A 78 -10.44 -8.61 6.12
C ASP A 78 -11.86 -9.20 6.10
N ASP A 79 -12.09 -10.18 6.99
CA ASP A 79 -13.37 -10.87 7.14
C ASP A 79 -14.34 -10.30 8.18
N GLU A 80 -13.98 -9.20 8.84
CA GLU A 80 -14.86 -8.53 9.81
C GLU A 80 -16.03 -7.80 9.14
N GLU A 81 -17.26 -8.08 9.58
CA GLU A 81 -18.51 -7.52 9.04
C GLU A 81 -19.45 -7.00 10.13
N ARG A 82 -19.10 -7.17 11.41
CA ARG A 82 -19.94 -6.67 12.50
C ARG A 82 -19.98 -5.14 12.49
N VAL A 83 -21.06 -4.60 13.05
CA VAL A 83 -21.19 -3.16 13.26
C VAL A 83 -20.22 -2.70 14.37
N GLY A 84 -19.51 -1.62 14.09
CA GLY A 84 -18.47 -1.06 14.95
C GLY A 84 -17.51 -0.13 14.22
N THR A 85 -16.38 0.14 14.89
CA THR A 85 -15.38 1.12 14.46
C THR A 85 -14.00 0.48 14.38
N PHE A 86 -13.26 0.81 13.33
CA PHE A 86 -11.86 0.44 13.16
C PHE A 86 -11.00 1.61 13.64
N VAL A 87 -10.19 1.36 14.65
CA VAL A 87 -9.29 2.34 15.27
C VAL A 87 -7.84 2.03 14.92
N CYS A 88 -6.98 3.05 14.97
CA CYS A 88 -5.54 2.89 14.80
C CYS A 88 -4.97 1.95 15.86
N ALA A 89 -4.23 0.90 15.48
CA ALA A 89 -3.59 0.01 16.43
C ALA A 89 -2.52 0.70 17.30
N GLY A 90 -1.93 1.80 16.81
CA GLY A 90 -0.91 2.54 17.55
C GLY A 90 -1.41 3.54 18.58
N CYS A 91 -2.48 4.29 18.27
CA CYS A 91 -2.95 5.37 19.15
C CYS A 91 -4.44 5.29 19.50
N SER A 92 -5.15 4.24 19.05
CA SER A 92 -6.59 4.05 19.27
C SER A 92 -7.50 5.13 18.68
N THR A 93 -7.00 6.06 17.86
CA THR A 93 -7.84 7.03 17.15
C THR A 93 -8.82 6.31 16.21
N PRO A 94 -10.12 6.67 16.22
CA PRO A 94 -11.08 6.18 15.23
C PRO A 94 -10.70 6.57 13.79
N LEU A 95 -10.66 5.60 12.88
CA LEU A 95 -10.25 5.85 11.49
C LEU A 95 -11.36 5.53 10.48
N PHE A 96 -12.05 4.40 10.65
CA PHE A 96 -13.06 3.93 9.69
C PHE A 96 -14.28 3.36 10.40
N ALA A 97 -15.46 3.60 9.84
CA ALA A 97 -16.70 2.94 10.25
C ALA A 97 -16.90 1.62 9.48
N SER A 98 -17.43 0.60 10.16
CA SER A 98 -17.90 -0.63 9.52
C SER A 98 -18.88 -0.38 8.37
N ALA A 99 -19.74 0.64 8.46
CA ALA A 99 -20.67 1.03 7.39
C ALA A 99 -19.98 1.45 6.08
N ALA A 100 -18.72 1.90 6.14
CA ALA A 100 -17.92 2.22 4.95
C ALA A 100 -17.13 1.00 4.44
N LYS A 101 -17.04 -0.09 5.21
CA LYS A 101 -16.30 -1.30 4.82
C LYS A 101 -17.05 -2.06 3.74
N PHE A 102 -16.30 -2.71 2.85
CA PHE A 102 -16.87 -3.57 1.81
C PHE A 102 -15.89 -4.69 1.41
N LYS A 103 -16.41 -5.73 0.76
CA LYS A 103 -15.62 -6.84 0.22
C LYS A 103 -15.04 -6.47 -1.14
N SER A 104 -13.78 -6.06 -1.17
CA SER A 104 -13.08 -5.74 -2.42
C SER A 104 -12.50 -6.99 -3.10
N GLY A 105 -12.28 -8.07 -2.36
CA GLY A 105 -11.55 -9.25 -2.85
C GLY A 105 -10.04 -9.03 -3.00
N THR A 106 -9.51 -7.85 -2.63
CA THR A 106 -8.08 -7.57 -2.67
C THR A 106 -7.32 -8.28 -1.57
N GLY A 107 -7.98 -8.76 -0.53
CA GLY A 107 -7.37 -9.48 0.59
C GLY A 107 -6.84 -8.59 1.70
N TRP A 108 -7.23 -7.32 1.72
CA TRP A 108 -7.03 -6.40 2.84
C TRP A 108 -8.35 -5.69 3.14
N PRO A 109 -8.60 -5.32 4.41
CA PRO A 109 -9.70 -4.43 4.78
C PRO A 109 -9.84 -3.26 3.83
N SER A 110 -11.02 -3.11 3.24
CA SER A 110 -11.29 -2.09 2.23
C SER A 110 -12.47 -1.23 2.64
N PHE A 111 -12.28 0.10 2.62
CA PHE A 111 -13.28 1.08 3.03
C PHE A 111 -13.54 2.10 1.91
N ALA A 112 -14.77 2.57 1.80
CA ALA A 112 -15.15 3.57 0.80
C ALA A 112 -14.77 5.00 1.19
N SER A 113 -14.60 5.25 2.49
CA SER A 113 -14.23 6.54 3.07
C SER A 113 -13.64 6.36 4.47
N ALA A 114 -12.78 7.29 4.88
CA ALA A 114 -12.43 7.51 6.29
C ALA A 114 -13.60 8.11 7.07
N LEU A 115 -13.50 8.12 8.39
CA LEU A 115 -14.33 8.95 9.27
C LEU A 115 -14.00 10.43 9.00
N LEU A 116 -14.96 11.18 8.46
CA LEU A 116 -14.76 12.55 8.01
C LEU A 116 -14.80 13.59 9.13
N ASP A 117 -15.49 13.26 10.22
CA ASP A 117 -15.80 14.14 11.35
C ASP A 117 -14.61 14.45 12.26
N ASN A 118 -13.54 13.64 12.21
CA ASN A 118 -12.40 13.78 13.13
C ASN A 118 -11.07 14.16 12.45
N GLY A 119 -11.00 14.22 11.12
CA GLY A 119 -9.77 14.53 10.39
C GLY A 119 -8.59 13.58 10.71
N ALA A 120 -8.86 12.36 11.16
CA ALA A 120 -7.86 11.42 11.68
C ALA A 120 -7.09 10.67 10.60
N VAL A 121 -7.43 10.85 9.32
CA VAL A 121 -6.77 10.20 8.18
C VAL A 121 -6.15 11.26 7.27
N GLU A 122 -4.84 11.16 7.06
CA GLU A 122 -4.07 11.98 6.12
C GLU A 122 -3.76 11.13 4.87
N VAL A 123 -3.87 11.75 3.69
CA VAL A 123 -3.43 11.13 2.42
C VAL A 123 -2.21 11.88 1.89
N LEU A 124 -1.12 11.16 1.70
CA LEU A 124 0.17 11.68 1.26
C LEU A 124 0.52 11.19 -0.14
N ASP A 125 1.22 12.04 -0.89
CA ASP A 125 1.76 11.73 -2.22
C ASP A 125 0.72 11.12 -3.19
N GLY A 126 -0.55 11.49 -2.98
CA GLY A 126 -1.69 11.06 -3.77
C GLY A 126 -2.21 9.64 -3.50
N ALA A 127 -1.59 8.86 -2.59
CA ALA A 127 -1.96 7.47 -2.35
C ALA A 127 -1.77 6.99 -0.90
N GLU A 128 -0.63 7.27 -0.24
CA GLU A 128 -0.34 6.71 1.08
C GLU A 128 -1.34 7.23 2.11
N VAL A 129 -1.92 6.34 2.91
CA VAL A 129 -2.87 6.66 3.97
C VAL A 129 -2.15 6.55 5.31
N ARG A 130 -2.23 7.61 6.13
CA ARG A 130 -1.66 7.64 7.48
C ARG A 130 -2.69 8.04 8.52
N CYS A 131 -2.47 7.61 9.75
CA CYS A 131 -3.16 8.17 10.90
C CYS A 131 -2.62 9.57 11.18
N ASN A 132 -3.47 10.59 11.06
CA ASN A 132 -3.13 11.99 11.29
C ASN A 132 -2.90 12.32 12.79
N THR A 133 -3.14 11.37 13.69
CA THR A 133 -2.88 11.54 15.14
C THR A 133 -1.49 11.10 15.54
N CYS A 134 -0.97 9.99 15.00
CA CYS A 134 0.32 9.42 15.40
C CYS A 134 1.32 9.23 14.24
N GLY A 135 0.95 9.59 13.01
CA GLY A 135 1.79 9.44 11.82
C GLY A 135 1.94 8.01 11.32
N GLY A 136 1.24 7.04 11.93
CA GLY A 136 1.32 5.64 11.55
C GLY A 136 0.83 5.39 10.13
N HIS A 137 1.63 4.69 9.33
CA HIS A 137 1.22 4.18 8.01
C HIS A 137 0.10 3.15 8.15
N LEU A 138 -0.94 3.29 7.33
CA LEU A 138 -2.13 2.45 7.37
C LEU A 138 -2.30 1.61 6.10
N GLY A 139 -1.86 2.11 4.95
CA GLY A 139 -2.05 1.49 3.65
C GLY A 139 -2.15 2.56 2.56
N ASP A 140 -3.03 2.34 1.57
CA ASP A 140 -3.17 3.21 0.39
C ASP A 140 -4.63 3.49 0.02
N VAL A 141 -4.87 4.61 -0.65
CA VAL A 141 -6.16 4.95 -1.26
C VAL A 141 -6.09 4.88 -2.79
N PHE A 142 -7.11 4.28 -3.39
CA PHE A 142 -7.24 4.10 -4.84
C PHE A 142 -8.50 4.78 -5.37
N ASN A 143 -8.45 5.24 -6.62
CA ASN A 143 -9.57 5.86 -7.35
C ASN A 143 -10.36 4.83 -8.20
N ASP A 144 -10.43 3.59 -7.73
CA ASP A 144 -11.02 2.46 -8.44
C ASP A 144 -12.36 1.99 -7.83
N GLY A 145 -12.94 2.79 -6.93
CA GLY A 145 -14.18 2.44 -6.22
C GLY A 145 -15.35 2.14 -7.16
N TRP A 146 -15.39 2.79 -8.33
CA TRP A 146 -16.40 2.58 -9.39
C TRP A 146 -16.43 1.14 -9.94
N ARG A 147 -15.38 0.33 -9.72
CA ARG A 147 -15.35 -1.08 -10.12
C ARG A 147 -16.20 -1.97 -9.21
N PHE A 148 -16.53 -1.53 -8.00
CA PHE A 148 -17.20 -2.33 -6.97
C PHE A 148 -18.69 -2.06 -6.91
N VAL A 149 -19.40 -2.33 -8.01
CA VAL A 149 -20.85 -2.05 -8.19
C VAL A 149 -21.67 -2.59 -7.00
N GLY A 150 -22.60 -1.78 -6.50
CA GLY A 150 -23.47 -2.14 -5.37
C GLY A 150 -22.86 -1.93 -3.98
N THR A 151 -21.60 -1.50 -3.89
CA THR A 151 -20.93 -1.21 -2.60
C THR A 151 -20.89 0.28 -2.29
N PRO A 152 -20.58 0.69 -1.05
CA PRO A 152 -20.29 2.08 -0.71
C PRO A 152 -19.17 2.69 -1.58
N ALA A 153 -18.16 1.92 -1.98
CA ALA A 153 -17.05 2.40 -2.80
C ALA A 153 -17.47 2.81 -4.21
N PHE A 154 -18.50 2.17 -4.77
CA PHE A 154 -19.08 2.59 -6.04
C PHE A 154 -19.59 4.02 -6.00
N LYS A 155 -20.17 4.44 -4.86
CA LYS A 155 -20.72 5.78 -4.67
C LYS A 155 -19.64 6.83 -4.51
N THR A 156 -18.56 6.50 -3.79
CA THR A 156 -17.47 7.45 -3.52
C THR A 156 -16.42 7.48 -4.63
N GLY A 157 -16.32 6.43 -5.44
CA GLY A 157 -15.22 6.24 -6.40
C GLY A 157 -13.88 5.92 -5.75
N LYS A 158 -13.83 5.75 -4.42
CA LYS A 158 -12.60 5.53 -3.65
C LYS A 158 -12.58 4.16 -3.00
N ARG A 159 -11.37 3.62 -2.84
CA ARG A 159 -11.09 2.43 -2.03
C ARG A 159 -9.86 2.69 -1.17
N PHE A 160 -10.08 2.84 0.12
CA PHE A 160 -9.03 2.83 1.14
C PHE A 160 -8.69 1.37 1.45
N CYS A 161 -7.54 0.91 0.99
CA CYS A 161 -7.01 -0.43 1.17
C CYS A 161 -6.02 -0.40 2.33
N ILE A 162 -6.44 -0.92 3.47
CA ILE A 162 -5.76 -0.70 4.75
C ILE A 162 -5.23 -2.02 5.28
N ASP A 163 -3.99 -2.04 5.72
CA ASP A 163 -3.40 -3.17 6.41
C ASP A 163 -4.21 -3.47 7.69
N GLY A 164 -4.73 -4.68 7.80
CA GLY A 164 -5.54 -5.06 8.96
C GLY A 164 -4.73 -5.04 10.25
N ALA A 165 -3.46 -5.43 10.23
CA ALA A 165 -2.57 -5.28 11.37
C ALA A 165 -2.34 -3.82 11.81
N ALA A 166 -2.63 -2.81 10.97
CA ALA A 166 -2.64 -1.40 11.41
C ALA A 166 -3.90 -1.01 12.18
N LEU A 167 -4.88 -1.90 12.29
CA LEU A 167 -6.21 -1.65 12.85
C LEU A 167 -6.53 -2.54 14.05
N VAL A 168 -7.40 -2.00 14.90
CA VAL A 168 -8.17 -2.75 15.91
C VAL A 168 -9.65 -2.49 15.64
N PHE A 169 -10.46 -3.53 15.59
CA PHE A 169 -11.91 -3.41 15.47
C PHE A 169 -12.57 -3.41 16.86
N LYS A 170 -13.41 -2.40 17.10
CA LYS A 170 -14.23 -2.24 18.31
C LYS A 170 -15.71 -2.45 17.94
N PRO A 171 -16.32 -3.58 18.33
CA PRO A 171 -17.74 -3.83 18.05
C PRO A 171 -18.63 -2.82 18.78
N GLU A 172 -19.66 -2.31 18.10
CA GLU A 172 -20.64 -1.42 18.74
C GLU A 172 -21.44 -2.14 19.84
N SER A 173 -21.61 -3.45 19.72
CA SER A 173 -22.29 -4.29 20.72
C SER A 173 -21.55 -4.44 22.06
N GLY A 174 -20.37 -3.82 22.23
CA GLY A 174 -19.56 -3.94 23.44
C GLY A 174 -18.82 -5.28 23.57
N GLY A 175 -18.72 -6.04 22.47
CA GLY A 175 -17.93 -7.27 22.42
C GLY A 175 -16.42 -7.03 22.54
N LYS A 176 -15.65 -8.12 22.62
CA LYS A 176 -14.18 -8.03 22.67
C LYS A 176 -13.62 -7.37 21.41
N ASP A 177 -12.67 -6.46 21.60
CA ASP A 177 -11.86 -5.88 20.54
C ASP A 177 -11.11 -6.97 19.76
N VAL A 178 -10.99 -6.76 18.44
CA VAL A 178 -10.26 -7.66 17.55
C VAL A 178 -9.04 -6.94 16.99
N VAL A 179 -7.86 -7.38 17.41
CA VAL A 179 -6.57 -6.89 16.90
C VAL A 179 -6.32 -7.54 15.54
N GLY A 180 -5.99 -6.73 14.54
CA GLY A 180 -5.90 -7.20 13.16
C GLY A 180 -4.62 -7.94 12.77
N ASP A 181 -3.61 -8.00 13.63
CA ASP A 181 -2.39 -8.78 13.42
C ASP A 181 -2.58 -10.30 13.69
N ARG A 182 -3.82 -10.71 13.98
CA ARG A 182 -4.18 -12.12 14.13
C ARG A 182 -4.58 -12.75 12.81
N LEU A 183 -4.17 -14.01 12.63
CA LEU A 183 -4.60 -14.82 11.50
C LEU A 183 -6.11 -15.17 11.59
N PRO A 184 -6.81 -15.30 10.46
CA PRO A 184 -8.21 -15.74 10.46
C PRO A 184 -8.33 -17.18 11.00
N PRO A 185 -9.26 -17.46 11.93
CA PRO A 185 -9.30 -18.72 12.70
C PRO A 185 -9.53 -19.99 11.85
N ASN A 186 -10.07 -19.85 10.64
CA ASN A 186 -10.42 -20.96 9.75
C ASN A 186 -9.69 -20.91 8.40
N LYS A 187 -8.63 -20.11 8.25
CA LYS A 187 -7.79 -20.11 7.05
C LYS A 187 -6.44 -20.72 7.39
N VAL A 188 -6.18 -21.92 6.84
CA VAL A 188 -4.82 -22.43 6.73
C VAL A 188 -4.10 -21.57 5.69
N ILE A 189 -3.36 -20.57 6.17
CA ILE A 189 -2.44 -19.85 5.30
C ILE A 189 -1.22 -20.76 5.16
N ASN A 190 -1.14 -21.52 4.07
CA ASN A 190 0.06 -22.26 3.70
C ASN A 190 1.14 -21.25 3.29
N TYR A 191 1.77 -20.63 4.28
CA TYR A 191 2.89 -19.74 4.05
C TYR A 191 3.87 -19.80 5.21
N GLU A 192 5.14 -19.99 4.87
CA GLU A 192 6.26 -19.83 5.77
C GLU A 192 6.22 -18.39 6.32
N PRO A 193 6.25 -18.16 7.65
CA PRO A 193 6.19 -16.81 8.19
C PRO A 193 7.24 -15.97 7.47
N ALA A 194 6.82 -14.89 6.78
CA ALA A 194 7.78 -13.97 6.22
C ALA A 194 8.60 -13.46 7.40
N ALA A 195 9.84 -13.93 7.51
CA ALA A 195 10.89 -13.17 8.17
C ALA A 195 10.75 -11.77 7.58
N TYR A 196 10.26 -10.83 8.39
CA TYR A 196 10.10 -9.44 7.99
C TYR A 196 11.44 -9.03 7.41
N ARG A 197 11.54 -8.96 6.09
CA ARG A 197 12.78 -8.56 5.43
C ARG A 197 12.93 -7.12 5.82
N GLU A 198 13.80 -6.87 6.79
CA GLU A 198 14.19 -5.53 7.17
C GLU A 198 14.56 -4.81 5.88
N ARG A 199 13.71 -3.88 5.44
CA ARG A 199 14.13 -2.91 4.44
C ARG A 199 15.23 -2.10 5.14
N PRO A 200 16.49 -2.12 4.67
CA PRO A 200 17.52 -1.30 5.28
C PRO A 200 17.02 0.14 5.27
N ALA A 201 17.16 0.83 6.39
CA ALA A 201 16.99 2.27 6.41
C ALA A 201 18.08 2.86 5.48
N THR A 202 17.67 3.34 4.31
CA THR A 202 18.53 4.12 3.40
C THR A 202 18.09 5.56 3.42
#